data_AF-A0A7R8ZX26-F1
#
_entry.id   AF-A0A7R8ZX26-F1
#
_cell.length_a   1.000
_cell.length_b   1.000
_cell.length_c   1.000
_cell.angle_alpha   90.00
_cell.angle_beta   90.00
_cell.angle_gamma   90.00
#
_symmetry.space_group_name_H-M   'P 1'
#
loop_
_entity.id
_entity.type
_entity.pdbx_description
1 polymer ?
#
loop_
_entity_poly.entity_id
_entity_poly.type
_entity_poly.pdbx_seq_one_letter_code
_entity_poly.pdbx_strand_id
1 'polypeptide(L)'
;MSCVNRISRTVLLLLSLASTVGFSMDLLTGVSPDLVAFFNAHETLTFKCLTSSQDIPWESVNDDYCDCDDGSDEPGTNACAAGQFYCANQGYEPKFLSSASP
;
A
#
# COMPACT_ATOMS: atom_id res chain seq x y z
N MET A 1 10.51 -6.01 4.60
CA MET A 1 10.65 -5.60 3.17
C MET A 1 11.57 -4.39 3.06
N SER A 2 12.39 -4.27 2.02
CA SER A 2 13.16 -3.03 1.80
C SER A 2 12.98 -2.49 0.38
N CYS A 3 12.20 -1.41 0.29
CA CYS A 3 12.20 -0.51 -0.85
C CYS A 3 13.44 0.38 -0.83
N VAL A 4 14.03 0.61 -2.00
CA VAL A 4 15.04 1.65 -2.14
C VAL A 4 14.33 2.94 -2.47
N ASN A 5 14.12 3.79 -1.46
CA ASN A 5 13.68 5.16 -1.69
C ASN A 5 14.89 6.08 -1.50
N ARG A 6 15.54 6.49 -2.60
CA ARG A 6 16.70 7.37 -2.51
C ARG A 6 16.22 8.80 -2.28
N ILE A 7 15.99 9.16 -1.02
CA ILE A 7 15.74 10.55 -0.62
C ILE A 7 16.97 11.36 -1.02
N SER A 8 16.80 12.29 -1.99
CA SER A 8 17.85 13.24 -2.37
C SER A 8 18.12 14.17 -1.18
N ARG A 9 19.31 14.10 -0.60
CA ARG A 9 19.72 14.84 0.61
C ARG A 9 19.84 16.37 0.43
N THR A 10 19.37 16.93 -0.69
CA THR A 10 19.70 18.30 -1.11
C THR A 10 18.62 19.35 -0.84
N VAL A 11 17.53 19.04 -0.12
CA VAL A 11 16.51 20.04 0.23
C VAL A 11 16.32 20.10 1.74
N LEU A 12 17.27 20.74 2.42
CA LEU A 12 17.08 21.27 3.77
C LEU A 12 17.26 22.78 3.72
N LEU A 13 16.26 23.49 3.17
CA LEU A 13 16.14 24.93 3.34
C LEU A 13 14.69 25.29 3.70
N LEU A 14 14.52 25.59 4.98
CA LEU A 14 13.56 26.51 5.63
C LEU A 14 12.19 26.71 4.95
N LEU A 15 11.13 26.15 5.56
CA LEU A 15 9.81 26.77 5.57
C LEU A 15 9.15 26.61 6.94
N SER A 16 9.10 27.72 7.68
CA SER A 16 8.24 27.93 8.84
C SER A 16 6.83 28.28 8.36
N LEU A 17 5.85 27.39 8.56
CA LEU A 17 4.42 27.68 8.77
C LEU A 17 3.75 26.33 9.10
N ALA A 18 3.17 26.22 10.29
CA ALA A 18 2.41 25.04 10.71
C ALA A 18 1.09 24.99 9.92
N SER A 19 1.11 24.34 8.76
CA SER A 19 -0.11 23.88 8.10
C SER A 19 -0.62 22.67 8.86
N THR A 20 -1.93 22.61 9.12
CA THR A 20 -2.61 21.36 9.50
C THR A 20 -2.47 20.41 8.32
N VAL A 21 -1.40 19.61 8.30
CA VAL A 21 -1.26 18.50 7.36
C VAL A 21 -2.34 17.49 7.73
N GLY A 22 -3.39 17.43 6.92
CA GLY A 22 -4.29 16.29 6.94
C GLY A 22 -3.44 15.08 6.59
N PHE A 23 -3.21 14.20 7.56
CA PHE A 23 -2.49 12.97 7.35
C PHE A 23 -3.44 12.05 6.58
N SER A 24 -3.36 12.05 5.24
CA SER A 24 -3.90 10.92 4.48
C SER A 24 -3.05 9.71 4.88
N MET A 25 -3.64 8.80 5.65
CA MET A 25 -3.08 7.46 5.80
C MET A 25 -2.86 6.94 4.37
N ASP A 26 -1.64 6.51 4.10
CA ASP A 26 -1.17 6.06 2.80
C ASP A 26 -1.82 4.69 2.49
N LEU A 27 -3.14 4.68 2.32
CA LEU A 27 -3.95 3.46 2.14
C LEU A 27 -3.61 2.72 0.84
N LEU A 28 -2.97 3.43 -0.10
CA LEU A 28 -2.45 2.86 -1.33
C LEU A 28 -0.96 2.47 -1.21
N THR A 29 -0.40 2.44 0.00
CA THR A 29 0.95 1.93 0.24
C THR A 29 1.05 0.53 -0.34
N GLY A 30 2.09 0.31 -1.15
CA GLY A 30 2.36 -1.01 -1.73
C GLY A 30 1.38 -1.43 -2.84
N VAL A 31 0.43 -0.58 -3.24
CA VAL A 31 -0.47 -0.83 -4.37
C VAL A 31 0.25 -0.48 -5.69
N SER A 32 0.18 -1.38 -6.67
CA SER A 32 0.64 -1.12 -8.04
C SER A 32 -0.22 -0.05 -8.72
N PRO A 33 0.35 0.87 -9.53
CA PRO A 33 -0.42 1.83 -10.32
C PRO A 33 -1.54 1.21 -11.14
N ASP A 34 -1.34 -0.01 -11.65
CA ASP A 34 -2.33 -0.73 -12.46
C ASP A 34 -3.52 -1.23 -11.64
N LEU A 35 -3.34 -1.35 -10.31
CA LEU A 35 -4.35 -1.84 -9.39
C LEU A 35 -5.09 -0.74 -8.63
N VAL A 36 -4.63 0.51 -8.68
CA VAL A 36 -5.24 1.64 -7.93
C VAL A 36 -6.74 1.77 -8.19
N ALA A 37 -7.19 1.49 -9.42
CA ALA A 37 -8.60 1.55 -9.79
C ALA A 37 -9.50 0.50 -9.09
N PHE A 38 -8.93 -0.49 -8.40
CA PHE A 38 -9.67 -1.45 -7.58
C PHE A 38 -9.74 -1.05 -6.10
N PHE A 39 -8.91 -0.09 -5.66
CA PHE A 39 -8.81 0.37 -4.28
C PHE A 39 -9.55 1.69 -4.08
N ASN A 40 -10.88 1.67 -4.19
CA ASN A 40 -11.73 2.87 -4.07
C ASN A 40 -12.55 2.91 -2.77
N ALA A 41 -11.94 3.44 -1.71
CA ALA A 41 -12.58 3.72 -0.41
C ALA A 41 -13.86 4.57 -0.50
N HIS A 42 -13.93 5.44 -1.49
CA HIS A 42 -14.89 6.53 -1.54
C HIS A 42 -16.25 6.12 -2.11
N GLU A 43 -16.32 4.95 -2.76
CA GLU A 43 -17.55 4.48 -3.42
C GLU A 43 -18.25 3.37 -2.64
N THR A 44 -17.50 2.49 -1.97
CA THR A 44 -18.04 1.35 -1.23
C THR A 44 -17.37 1.19 0.12
N LEU A 45 -18.13 0.80 1.14
CA LEU A 45 -17.60 0.39 2.46
C LEU A 45 -17.05 -1.05 2.46
N THR A 46 -16.84 -1.62 1.27
CA THR A 46 -16.38 -2.99 1.07
C THR A 46 -15.25 -3.00 0.05
N PHE A 47 -14.28 -3.88 0.25
CA PHE A 47 -13.23 -4.23 -0.71
C PHE A 47 -13.52 -5.62 -1.29
N LYS A 48 -13.43 -5.74 -2.62
CA LYS A 48 -13.50 -7.03 -3.30
C LYS A 48 -12.08 -7.53 -3.50
N CYS A 49 -11.75 -8.67 -2.91
CA CYS A 49 -10.45 -9.30 -3.11
C CYS A 49 -10.21 -9.50 -4.62
N LEU A 50 -8.98 -9.28 -5.07
CA LEU A 50 -8.72 -9.07 -6.50
C LEU A 50 -8.88 -10.34 -7.35
N THR A 51 -8.53 -11.49 -6.77
CA THR A 51 -8.55 -12.79 -7.42
C THR A 51 -9.34 -13.83 -6.64
N SER A 52 -9.43 -13.71 -5.31
CA SER A 52 -10.39 -14.46 -4.52
C SER A 52 -11.80 -13.88 -4.71
N SER A 53 -12.85 -14.67 -4.43
CA SER A 53 -14.24 -14.22 -4.59
C SER A 53 -14.83 -13.60 -3.30
N GLN A 54 -13.98 -13.26 -2.32
CA GLN A 54 -14.39 -12.69 -1.04
C GLN A 54 -14.63 -11.17 -1.17
N ASP A 55 -15.61 -10.70 -0.40
CA ASP A 55 -15.83 -9.28 -0.14
C ASP A 55 -15.62 -9.04 1.35
N ILE A 56 -14.77 -8.08 1.70
CA ILE A 56 -14.39 -7.74 3.07
C ILE A 56 -14.73 -6.27 3.36
N PRO A 57 -14.81 -5.83 4.62
CA PRO A 57 -14.95 -4.42 4.95
C PRO A 57 -13.79 -3.60 4.37
N TRP A 58 -14.05 -2.37 3.94
CA TRP A 58 -12.98 -1.50 3.44
C TRP A 58 -11.93 -1.20 4.53
N GLU A 59 -12.34 -1.15 5.80
CA GLU A 59 -11.42 -0.96 6.92
C GLU A 59 -10.42 -2.11 7.13
N SER A 60 -10.64 -3.28 6.53
CA SER A 60 -9.71 -4.41 6.54
C SER A 60 -8.54 -4.26 5.57
N VAL A 61 -8.54 -3.24 4.70
CA VAL A 61 -7.43 -3.03 3.77
C VAL A 61 -6.26 -2.37 4.51
N ASN A 62 -5.09 -3.02 4.48
CA ASN A 62 -3.86 -2.60 5.16
C ASN A 62 -4.04 -2.43 6.67
N ASP A 63 -4.70 -3.39 7.32
CA ASP A 63 -4.99 -3.39 8.76
C ASP A 63 -4.07 -4.29 9.60
N ASP A 64 -3.01 -4.85 8.99
CA ASP A 64 -2.09 -5.84 9.55
C ASP A 64 -2.74 -7.21 9.82
N TYR A 65 -3.90 -7.51 9.22
CA TYR A 65 -4.56 -8.80 9.28
C TYR A 65 -4.89 -9.35 7.87
N CYS A 66 -4.81 -10.68 7.70
CA CYS A 66 -5.03 -11.30 6.40
C CYS A 66 -6.47 -11.82 6.27
N ASP A 67 -7.34 -11.02 5.65
CA ASP A 67 -8.75 -11.30 5.42
C ASP A 67 -9.03 -11.90 4.03
N CYS A 68 -8.25 -11.53 3.00
CA CYS A 68 -8.37 -12.14 1.68
C CYS A 68 -7.49 -13.41 1.55
N ASP A 69 -8.06 -14.48 1.00
CA ASP A 69 -7.32 -15.73 0.70
C ASP A 69 -6.16 -15.51 -0.30
N ASP A 70 -6.26 -14.48 -1.15
CA ASP A 70 -5.22 -14.09 -2.11
C ASP A 70 -4.26 -13.01 -1.56
N GLY A 71 -4.50 -12.53 -0.34
CA GLY A 71 -3.73 -11.49 0.34
C GLY A 71 -3.72 -10.12 -0.33
N SER A 72 -4.73 -9.84 -1.16
CA SER A 72 -4.83 -8.58 -1.90
C SER A 72 -5.27 -7.38 -1.05
N ASP A 73 -5.79 -7.62 0.14
CA ASP A 73 -6.14 -6.65 1.18
C ASP A 73 -4.93 -6.03 1.88
N GLU A 74 -3.78 -6.73 1.88
CA GLU A 74 -2.59 -6.33 2.62
C GLU A 74 -1.38 -5.95 1.72
N PRO A 75 -1.53 -5.06 0.72
CA PRO A 75 -0.44 -4.70 -0.19
C PRO A 75 0.66 -3.87 0.48
N GLY A 76 0.35 -3.20 1.59
CA GLY A 76 1.23 -2.32 2.35
C GLY A 76 1.85 -2.93 3.61
N THR A 77 1.43 -4.14 3.99
CA THR A 77 1.86 -4.84 5.21
C THR A 77 2.50 -6.20 4.90
N ASN A 78 2.90 -6.95 5.93
CA ASN A 78 3.40 -8.31 5.83
C ASN A 78 2.43 -9.38 6.34
N ALA A 79 1.15 -9.05 6.53
CA ALA A 79 0.19 -9.92 7.20
C ALA A 79 -0.17 -11.18 6.40
N CYS A 80 -0.19 -11.09 5.07
CA CYS A 80 -0.53 -12.21 4.21
C CYS A 80 0.69 -12.97 3.68
N ALA A 81 0.68 -14.31 3.78
CA ALA A 81 1.73 -15.14 3.18
C ALA A 81 1.68 -15.18 1.64
N ALA A 82 0.49 -15.03 1.06
CA ALA A 82 0.29 -14.98 -0.39
C ALA A 82 0.40 -13.56 -0.99
N GLY A 83 0.53 -12.53 -0.14
CA GLY A 83 0.47 -11.14 -0.57
C GLY A 83 1.70 -10.68 -1.38
N GLN A 84 1.50 -9.56 -2.07
CA GLN A 84 2.53 -8.89 -2.84
C GLN A 84 2.54 -7.40 -2.54
N PHE A 85 3.74 -6.88 -2.33
CA PHE A 85 4.01 -5.46 -2.11
C PHE A 85 4.61 -4.86 -3.40
N TYR A 86 3.99 -3.83 -3.95
CA TYR A 86 4.55 -3.08 -5.07
C TYR A 86 5.55 -2.03 -4.58
N CYS A 87 6.80 -2.15 -5.04
CA CYS A 87 7.84 -1.18 -4.78
C CYS A 87 8.19 -0.40 -6.05
N ALA A 88 7.87 0.89 -6.07
CA ALA A 88 8.19 1.77 -7.19
C ALA A 88 9.70 1.97 -7.43
N ASN A 89 10.54 1.75 -6.40
CA ASN A 89 11.99 1.99 -6.38
C ASN A 89 12.41 3.28 -7.13
N GLN A 90 12.06 4.46 -6.61
CA GLN A 90 12.30 5.72 -7.33
C GLN A 90 13.76 5.87 -7.79
N GLY A 91 13.96 6.01 -9.11
CA GLY A 91 15.28 6.07 -9.75
C GLY A 91 15.88 4.72 -10.15
N TYR A 92 15.14 3.63 -9.96
CA TYR A 92 15.47 2.26 -10.36
C TYR A 92 14.22 1.57 -10.93
N GLU A 93 14.35 0.30 -11.35
CA GLU A 93 13.22 -0.48 -11.86
C GLU A 93 12.23 -0.85 -10.74
N PRO A 94 10.91 -0.71 -10.97
CA PRO A 94 9.90 -1.14 -10.03
C PRO A 94 9.90 -2.67 -9.88
N LYS A 95 9.49 -3.16 -8.71
CA LYS A 95 9.43 -4.60 -8.44
C LYS A 95 8.26 -4.95 -7.52
N PHE A 96 7.69 -6.12 -7.75
CA PHE A 96 6.84 -6.79 -6.76
C PHE A 96 7.73 -7.58 -5.80
N LEU A 97 7.48 -7.42 -4.51
CA LEU A 97 8.10 -8.17 -3.45
C LEU A 97 7.04 -9.07 -2.80
N SER A 98 7.41 -10.29 -2.43
CA SER A 98 6.52 -11.10 -1.59
C SER A 98 6.38 -10.45 -0.22
N SER A 99 5.15 -10.37 0.28
CA SER A 99 4.87 -9.93 1.66
C SER A 99 5.28 -11.01 2.68
N ALA A 100 5.32 -12.28 2.27
CA ALA A 100 5.89 -13.36 3.07
C ALA A 100 7.36 -13.04 3.36
N SER A 101 7.65 -12.80 4.64
CA SER A 101 9.01 -13.00 5.13
C SER A 101 9.27 -14.50 5.23
N PRO A 102 10.43 -15.02 4.79
CA PRO A 102 10.92 -16.28 5.35
C PRO A 102 11.20 -16.14 6.86
#